data_AF-A0A813WU96-F1
#
_entry.id   AF-A0A813WU96-F1
#
_cell.length_a   1.000
_cell.length_b   1.000
_cell.length_c   1.000
_cell.angle_alpha   90.00
_cell.angle_beta   90.00
_cell.angle_gamma   90.00
#
_symmetry.space_group_name_H-M   'P 1'
#
loop_
_entity.id
_entity.type
_entity.pdbx_description
1 polymer ?
#
loop_
_entity_poly.entity_id
_entity_poly.type
_entity_poly.pdbx_seq_one_letter_code
_entity_poly.pdbx_strand_id
1 'polypeptide(L)'
;MFDCGNCCQNLELGERFNRNTIASIVAGVIFAIGWWIIIDSTCQHPTQAEFNKVYYIIGAVGTIALILVNSVSNAQVRGDAYGDSCVGQVGARIILFIAFLLAFGSLIGGAWVLFGYYIPYKSSDKIYPGIAIFCQNLAIFISTVILKFGRKEDLGY
;
A
#
# COMPACT_ATOMS: atom_id res chain seq x y z
N MET A 1 14.34 -12.12 43.72
CA MET A 1 13.55 -10.98 43.20
C MET A 1 14.00 -10.65 41.77
N PHE A 2 14.09 -11.65 40.89
CA PHE A 2 14.53 -11.50 39.50
C PHE A 2 13.72 -12.48 38.66
N ASP A 3 12.56 -12.06 38.14
CA ASP A 3 11.91 -12.77 37.01
C ASP A 3 10.72 -12.00 36.39
N CYS A 4 10.20 -10.97 37.06
CA CYS A 4 9.03 -10.24 36.54
C CYS A 4 9.35 -9.42 35.26
N GLY A 5 10.58 -8.94 35.10
CA GLY A 5 10.99 -8.11 33.95
C GLY A 5 11.17 -8.91 32.65
N ASN A 6 11.86 -10.05 32.72
CA ASN A 6 12.14 -10.88 31.55
C ASN A 6 10.87 -11.55 31.00
N CYS A 7 9.93 -11.95 31.87
CA CYS A 7 8.68 -12.57 31.44
C CYS A 7 7.80 -11.56 30.68
N CYS A 8 7.63 -10.34 31.21
CA CYS A 8 6.89 -9.27 30.53
C CYS A 8 7.50 -8.88 29.18
N GLN A 9 8.82 -8.74 29.11
CA GLN A 9 9.51 -8.36 27.89
C GLN A 9 9.43 -9.44 26.80
N ASN A 10 9.50 -10.72 27.18
CA ASN A 10 9.30 -11.85 26.26
C ASN A 10 7.84 -11.94 25.75
N LEU A 11 6.86 -11.65 26.60
CA LEU A 11 5.44 -11.61 26.23
C LEU A 11 5.17 -10.46 25.24
N GLU A 12 5.70 -9.26 25.51
CA GLU A 12 5.60 -8.13 24.60
C GLU A 12 6.28 -8.37 23.25
N LEU A 13 7.46 -9.00 23.24
CA LEU A 13 8.15 -9.38 22.00
C LEU A 13 7.32 -10.41 21.21
N GLY A 14 6.76 -11.42 21.88
CA GLY A 14 5.92 -12.44 21.25
C GLY A 14 4.66 -11.85 20.61
N GLU A 15 3.94 -10.97 21.31
CA GLU A 15 2.77 -10.29 20.77
C GLU A 15 3.11 -9.37 19.58
N ARG A 16 4.27 -8.68 19.64
CA ARG A 16 4.75 -7.84 18.53
C ARG A 16 5.12 -8.68 17.32
N PHE A 17 5.84 -9.78 17.50
CA PHE A 17 6.25 -10.70 16.44
C PHE A 17 5.04 -11.30 15.72
N ASN A 18 4.04 -11.76 16.48
CA ASN A 18 2.81 -12.30 15.92
C ASN A 18 2.04 -11.25 15.12
N ARG A 19 1.89 -10.03 15.65
CA ARG A 19 1.18 -8.95 14.94
C ARG A 19 1.90 -8.52 13.66
N ASN A 20 3.22 -8.38 13.69
CA ASN A 20 4.01 -7.98 12.53
C ASN A 20 3.95 -9.03 11.41
N THR A 21 3.97 -10.32 11.78
CA THR A 21 3.83 -11.45 10.84
C THR A 21 2.43 -11.50 10.24
N ILE A 22 1.38 -11.36 11.05
CA ILE A 22 0.00 -11.36 10.54
C ILE A 22 -0.23 -10.15 9.61
N ALA A 23 0.24 -8.96 10.00
CA ALA A 23 0.09 -7.76 9.20
C ALA A 23 0.78 -7.86 7.83
N SER A 24 1.98 -8.44 7.76
CA SER A 24 2.71 -8.61 6.51
C SER A 24 2.05 -9.64 5.60
N ILE A 25 1.55 -10.77 6.15
CA ILE A 25 0.82 -11.79 5.39
C ILE A 25 -0.48 -11.20 4.83
N VAL A 26 -1.30 -10.58 5.67
CA VAL A 26 -2.60 -10.01 5.26
C VAL A 26 -2.41 -8.96 4.17
N ALA A 27 -1.45 -8.05 4.34
CA ALA A 27 -1.18 -7.05 3.33
C ALA A 27 -0.64 -7.65 2.02
N GLY A 28 0.28 -8.62 2.11
CA GLY A 28 0.80 -9.33 0.93
C GLY A 28 -0.31 -10.01 0.12
N VAL A 29 -1.26 -10.66 0.80
CA VAL A 29 -2.43 -11.28 0.16
C VAL A 29 -3.31 -10.24 -0.51
N ILE A 30 -3.62 -9.12 0.16
CA ILE A 30 -4.44 -8.05 -0.43
C ILE A 30 -3.75 -7.43 -1.65
N PHE A 31 -2.44 -7.20 -1.59
CA PHE A 31 -1.66 -6.70 -2.71
C PHE A 31 -1.68 -7.68 -3.89
N ALA A 32 -1.49 -8.97 -3.63
CA ALA A 32 -1.56 -10.01 -4.66
C ALA A 32 -2.95 -10.08 -5.30
N ILE A 33 -4.03 -9.99 -4.51
CA ILE A 33 -5.41 -9.93 -5.01
C ILE A 33 -5.61 -8.69 -5.89
N GLY A 34 -5.09 -7.53 -5.48
CA GLY A 34 -5.19 -6.30 -6.28
C GLY A 34 -4.59 -6.46 -7.69
N TRP A 35 -3.40 -7.06 -7.79
CA TRP A 35 -2.77 -7.35 -9.08
C TRP A 35 -3.41 -8.54 -9.81
N TRP A 36 -4.00 -9.49 -9.10
CA TRP A 36 -4.76 -10.58 -9.73
C TRP A 36 -6.01 -10.06 -10.46
N ILE A 37 -6.76 -9.15 -9.85
CA ILE A 37 -7.98 -8.55 -10.42
C ILE A 37 -7.69 -7.87 -11.77
N ILE A 38 -6.57 -7.15 -11.89
CA ILE A 38 -6.23 -6.47 -13.15
C ILE A 38 -5.81 -7.46 -14.24
N ILE A 39 -5.12 -8.54 -13.87
CA ILE A 39 -4.73 -9.61 -14.81
C ILE A 39 -5.98 -10.29 -15.35
N ASP A 40 -6.89 -10.69 -14.47
CA ASP A 40 -8.17 -11.29 -14.84
C ASP A 40 -8.98 -10.38 -15.79
N SER A 41 -9.11 -9.09 -15.45
CA SER A 41 -9.80 -8.12 -16.30
C SER A 41 -9.16 -7.96 -17.67
N THR A 42 -7.83 -8.02 -17.76
CA THR A 42 -7.10 -7.89 -19.03
C THR A 42 -7.27 -9.13 -19.90
N CYS A 43 -7.32 -10.33 -19.31
CA CYS A 43 -7.59 -11.57 -20.03
C CYS A 43 -9.00 -11.60 -20.64
N GLN A 44 -9.99 -11.03 -19.93
CA GLN A 44 -11.38 -10.98 -20.40
C GLN A 44 -11.60 -9.91 -21.49
N HIS A 45 -10.78 -8.86 -21.54
CA HIS A 45 -10.93 -7.73 -22.48
C HIS A 45 -9.64 -7.49 -23.28
N PRO A 46 -9.32 -8.34 -24.27
CA PRO A 46 -8.03 -8.29 -24.99
C PRO A 46 -7.90 -7.11 -25.96
N THR A 47 -9.00 -6.45 -26.32
CA THR A 47 -9.02 -5.39 -27.34
C THR A 47 -8.80 -4.00 -26.73
N GLN A 48 -7.89 -3.21 -27.32
CA GLN A 48 -7.55 -1.84 -26.87
C GLN A 48 -8.75 -0.87 -26.86
N ALA A 49 -9.80 -1.17 -27.63
CA ALA A 49 -11.03 -0.39 -27.69
C ALA A 49 -11.91 -0.54 -26.43
N GLU A 50 -11.64 -1.55 -25.60
CA GLU A 50 -12.41 -1.87 -24.39
C GLU A 50 -11.57 -1.66 -23.12
N PHE A 51 -10.26 -1.88 -23.24
CA PHE A 51 -9.30 -1.64 -22.17
C PHE A 51 -8.06 -0.93 -22.68
N ASN A 52 -7.97 0.38 -22.42
CA ASN A 52 -6.75 1.11 -22.71
C ASN A 52 -5.67 0.74 -21.69
N LYS A 53 -4.63 0.09 -22.19
CA LYS A 53 -3.44 -0.32 -21.42
C LYS A 53 -2.84 0.82 -20.59
N VAL A 54 -3.00 2.09 -20.99
CA VAL A 54 -2.50 3.22 -20.20
C VAL A 54 -3.03 3.24 -18.76
N TYR A 55 -4.21 2.68 -18.48
CA TYR A 55 -4.81 2.76 -17.14
C TYR A 55 -4.16 1.84 -16.09
N TYR A 56 -3.40 0.80 -16.45
CA TYR A 56 -2.64 0.01 -15.46
C TYR A 56 -1.51 0.80 -14.79
N ILE A 57 -1.08 1.92 -15.40
CA ILE A 57 -0.02 2.78 -14.87
C ILE A 57 -0.46 3.38 -13.52
N ILE A 58 -1.76 3.63 -13.33
CA ILE A 58 -2.31 4.18 -12.08
C ILE A 58 -2.04 3.20 -10.92
N GLY A 59 -2.30 1.91 -11.12
CA GLY A 59 -1.99 0.87 -10.14
C GLY A 59 -0.49 0.67 -9.90
N ALA A 60 0.34 0.84 -10.94
CA ALA A 60 1.79 0.82 -10.82
C ALA A 60 2.32 1.98 -9.96
N VAL A 61 1.78 3.20 -10.14
CA VAL A 61 2.08 4.36 -9.28
C VAL A 61 1.66 4.09 -7.83
N GLY A 62 0.50 3.48 -7.61
CA GLY A 62 0.08 3.04 -6.28
C GLY A 62 1.05 2.04 -5.64
N THR A 63 1.65 1.15 -6.43
CA THR A 63 2.65 0.19 -5.94
C THR A 63 3.97 0.87 -5.58
N ILE A 64 4.40 1.86 -6.36
CA ILE A 64 5.57 2.69 -6.01
C ILE A 64 5.30 3.43 -4.70
N ALA A 65 4.10 4.00 -4.53
CA ALA A 65 3.68 4.64 -3.29
C ALA A 65 3.73 3.68 -2.10
N LEU A 66 3.25 2.43 -2.27
CA LEU A 66 3.34 1.38 -1.25
C LEU A 66 4.78 1.16 -0.80
N ILE A 67 5.72 1.03 -1.74
CA ILE A 67 7.13 0.82 -1.43
C ILE A 67 7.70 2.03 -0.67
N LEU A 68 7.41 3.25 -1.13
CA LEU A 68 7.92 4.48 -0.51
C LEU A 68 7.36 4.72 0.90
N VAL A 69 6.07 4.45 1.14
CA VAL A 69 5.47 4.59 2.49
C VAL A 69 6.11 3.61 3.47
N ASN A 70 6.40 2.38 3.00
CA ASN A 70 6.93 1.30 3.81
C ASN A 70 8.47 1.26 3.91
N SER A 71 9.18 1.97 3.04
CA SER A 71 10.65 2.09 3.11
C SER A 71 11.11 3.09 4.17
N VAL A 72 10.27 4.08 4.50
CA VAL A 72 10.55 5.06 5.56
C VAL A 72 10.14 4.49 6.92
N SER A 73 11.11 4.27 7.80
CA SER A 73 10.85 3.83 9.18
C SER A 73 10.18 4.94 9.99
N ASN A 74 9.24 4.57 10.85
CA ASN A 74 8.61 5.46 11.83
C ASN A 74 9.64 6.09 12.79
N ALA A 75 10.72 5.39 13.13
CA ALA A 75 11.83 5.94 13.92
C ALA A 75 12.57 7.09 13.20
N GLN A 76 12.77 6.98 11.88
CA GLN A 76 13.37 8.04 11.06
C GLN A 76 12.51 9.31 11.00
N VAL A 77 11.19 9.16 11.07
CA VAL A 77 10.24 10.30 11.09
C VAL A 77 10.22 10.99 12.45
N ARG A 78 10.30 10.20 13.54
CA ARG A 78 10.33 10.68 14.93
C ARG A 78 11.62 11.39 15.29
N GLY A 79 12.72 11.04 14.61
CA GLY A 79 14.04 11.59 14.91
C GLY A 79 14.76 10.88 16.05
N ASP A 80 14.27 9.69 16.44
CA ASP A 80 14.91 8.84 17.45
C ASP A 80 16.15 8.11 16.89
N ALA A 81 16.36 8.16 15.56
CA ALA A 81 17.55 7.65 14.90
C ALA A 81 18.73 8.60 15.16
N TYR A 82 19.48 8.34 16.23
CA TYR A 82 20.80 8.92 16.50
C TYR A 82 21.81 8.45 15.45
N GLY A 83 21.80 9.08 14.29
CA GLY A 83 22.73 8.75 13.22
C GLY A 83 22.47 9.63 12.02
N ASP A 84 23.52 10.32 11.58
CA ASP A 84 23.59 11.17 10.39
C ASP A 84 23.25 10.33 9.14
N SER A 85 21.95 10.13 8.93
CA SER A 85 21.42 9.35 7.82
C SER A 85 21.46 10.25 6.58
N CYS A 86 22.01 9.73 5.48
CA CYS A 86 22.16 10.44 4.19
C CYS A 86 20.88 11.19 3.73
N VAL A 87 19.71 10.69 4.11
CA VAL A 87 18.43 11.40 4.04
C VAL A 87 18.06 11.78 5.46
N GLY A 88 18.39 13.00 5.89
CA GLY A 88 18.10 13.48 7.23
C GLY A 88 16.59 13.42 7.57
N GLN A 89 16.24 13.69 8.83
CA GLN A 89 14.85 13.64 9.33
C GLN A 89 13.84 14.40 8.45
N VAL A 90 14.27 15.55 7.89
CA VAL A 90 13.46 16.36 6.96
C VAL A 90 13.21 15.62 5.64
N GLY A 91 14.22 14.95 5.09
CA GLY A 91 14.09 14.19 3.85
C GLY A 91 13.15 12.99 4.00
N ALA A 92 13.21 12.27 5.11
CA ALA A 92 12.29 11.17 5.41
C ALA A 92 10.82 11.64 5.43
N ARG A 93 10.55 12.82 6.01
CA ARG A 93 9.21 13.43 6.02
C ARG A 93 8.75 13.85 4.63
N ILE A 94 9.62 14.42 3.81
CA ILE A 94 9.29 14.82 2.43
C ILE A 94 8.97 13.58 1.58
N ILE A 95 9.79 12.53 1.66
CA ILE A 95 9.54 11.28 0.92
C ILE A 95 8.23 10.65 1.36
N LEU A 96 7.97 10.59 2.66
CA LEU A 96 6.72 10.06 3.19
C LEU A 96 5.50 10.90 2.74
N PHE A 97 5.63 12.22 2.71
CA PHE A 97 4.59 13.10 2.20
C PHE A 97 4.30 12.85 0.71
N ILE A 98 5.34 12.78 -0.12
CA ILE A 98 5.22 12.45 -1.55
C ILE A 98 4.58 11.07 -1.73
N ALA A 99 4.99 10.08 -0.92
CA ALA A 99 4.44 8.73 -0.99
C ALA A 99 2.94 8.71 -0.69
N PHE A 100 2.48 9.45 0.33
CA PHE A 100 1.05 9.60 0.59
C PHE A 100 0.31 10.33 -0.53
N LEU A 101 0.91 11.37 -1.12
CA LEU A 101 0.33 12.05 -2.28
C LEU A 101 0.16 11.11 -3.47
N LEU A 102 1.15 10.26 -3.77
CA LEU A 102 1.06 9.25 -4.82
C LEU A 102 0.00 8.19 -4.51
N ALA A 103 -0.10 7.76 -3.25
CA ALA A 103 -1.11 6.79 -2.82
C ALA A 103 -2.54 7.35 -3.02
N PHE A 104 -2.82 8.56 -2.54
CA PHE A 104 -4.13 9.21 -2.77
C PHE A 104 -4.37 9.55 -4.24
N GLY A 105 -3.34 10.00 -4.95
CA GLY A 105 -3.42 10.29 -6.38
C GLY A 105 -3.80 9.07 -7.21
N SER A 106 -3.26 7.89 -6.88
CA SER A 106 -3.63 6.64 -7.54
C SER A 106 -5.09 6.24 -7.26
N LEU A 107 -5.59 6.46 -6.04
CA LEU A 107 -6.98 6.17 -5.67
C LEU A 107 -7.97 7.11 -6.39
N ILE A 108 -7.67 8.42 -6.39
CA ILE A 108 -8.49 9.43 -7.07
C ILE A 108 -8.46 9.21 -8.58
N GLY A 109 -7.29 8.92 -9.15
CA GLY A 109 -7.15 8.58 -10.57
C GLY A 109 -7.95 7.33 -10.96
N GLY A 110 -7.92 6.29 -10.13
CA GLY A 110 -8.74 5.09 -10.33
C GLY A 110 -10.24 5.39 -10.27
N ALA A 111 -10.68 6.23 -9.33
CA ALA A 111 -12.06 6.68 -9.25
C ALA A 111 -12.48 7.50 -10.48
N TRP A 112 -11.61 8.39 -10.96
CA TRP A 112 -11.86 9.16 -12.18
C TRP A 112 -12.05 8.26 -13.41
N VAL A 113 -11.24 7.21 -13.56
CA VAL A 113 -11.41 6.25 -14.67
C VAL A 113 -12.77 5.55 -14.59
N LEU A 114 -13.17 5.09 -13.40
CA LEU A 114 -14.47 4.45 -13.21
C LEU A 114 -15.63 5.41 -13.51
N PHE A 115 -15.69 6.56 -12.83
CA PHE A 115 -16.83 7.48 -12.91
C PHE A 115 -16.84 8.35 -14.17
N GLY A 116 -15.66 8.74 -14.66
CA GLY A 116 -15.51 9.66 -15.79
C GLY A 116 -15.48 8.96 -17.15
N TYR A 117 -14.89 7.76 -17.23
CA TYR A 117 -14.72 7.05 -18.50
C TYR A 117 -15.69 5.88 -18.67
N TYR A 118 -15.94 5.07 -17.62
CA TYR A 118 -16.70 3.83 -17.77
C TYR A 118 -18.20 3.96 -17.47
N ILE A 119 -18.61 4.80 -16.51
CA ILE A 119 -20.03 4.97 -16.16
C ILE A 119 -20.87 5.73 -17.21
N PRO A 120 -20.37 6.80 -17.86
CA PRO A 120 -21.17 7.56 -18.83
C PRO A 120 -21.43 6.79 -20.13
N TYR A 121 -20.53 5.89 -20.52
CA TYR A 121 -20.62 5.11 -21.75
C TYR A 121 -21.28 3.76 -21.47
N LYS A 122 -22.61 3.81 -21.33
CA LYS A 122 -23.51 2.75 -20.86
C LYS A 122 -23.64 1.59 -21.86
N SER A 123 -22.60 0.78 -22.03
CA SER A 123 -22.70 -0.57 -22.60
C SER A 123 -22.34 -1.56 -21.48
N SER A 124 -23.33 -2.33 -21.02
CA SER A 124 -23.24 -3.18 -19.82
C SER A 124 -22.03 -4.12 -19.76
N ASP A 125 -21.48 -4.51 -20.92
CA ASP A 125 -20.31 -5.40 -20.98
C ASP A 125 -18.96 -4.69 -20.79
N LYS A 126 -18.92 -3.34 -20.78
CA LYS A 126 -17.66 -2.57 -20.75
C LYS A 126 -17.35 -1.90 -19.42
N ILE A 127 -18.20 -2.05 -18.40
CA ILE A 127 -18.02 -1.36 -17.10
C ILE A 127 -17.02 -2.11 -16.19
N TYR A 128 -16.96 -3.44 -16.32
CA TYR A 128 -16.11 -4.31 -15.48
C TYR A 128 -14.64 -3.86 -15.38
N PRO A 129 -13.96 -3.47 -16.48
CA PRO A 129 -12.57 -3.03 -16.39
C PRO A 129 -12.37 -1.75 -15.57
N GLY A 130 -13.33 -0.83 -15.59
CA GLY A 130 -13.31 0.36 -14.73
C GLY A 130 -13.40 0.00 -13.25
N ILE A 131 -14.25 -0.97 -12.90
CA ILE A 131 -14.39 -1.47 -11.53
C ILE A 131 -13.09 -2.18 -11.11
N ALA A 132 -12.51 -3.01 -11.97
CA ALA A 132 -11.27 -3.71 -11.72
C ALA A 132 -10.11 -2.75 -11.41
N ILE A 133 -9.94 -1.66 -12.18
CA ILE A 133 -8.92 -0.64 -11.93
C ILE A 133 -9.13 0.04 -10.58
N PHE A 134 -10.37 0.42 -10.24
CA PHE A 134 -10.66 1.04 -8.96
C PHE A 134 -10.37 0.08 -7.78
N CYS A 135 -10.84 -1.16 -7.89
CA CYS A 135 -10.60 -2.21 -6.88
C CYS A 135 -9.10 -2.52 -6.71
N GLN A 136 -8.32 -2.53 -7.79
CA GLN A 136 -6.86 -2.68 -7.73
C GLN A 136 -6.23 -1.55 -6.90
N ASN A 137 -6.52 -0.29 -7.22
CA ASN A 137 -5.95 0.86 -6.52
C ASN A 137 -6.38 0.91 -5.05
N LEU A 138 -7.63 0.55 -4.77
CA LEU A 138 -8.14 0.43 -3.40
C LEU A 138 -7.42 -0.68 -2.60
N ALA A 139 -7.25 -1.86 -3.20
CA ALA A 139 -6.53 -2.97 -2.57
C ALA A 139 -5.07 -2.60 -2.25
N ILE A 140 -4.36 -1.98 -3.21
CA ILE A 140 -2.97 -1.54 -3.01
C ILE A 140 -2.88 -0.46 -1.92
N PHE A 141 -3.84 0.47 -1.88
CA PHE A 141 -3.92 1.48 -0.82
C PHE A 141 -4.13 0.84 0.57
N ILE A 142 -5.10 -0.08 0.68
CA ILE A 142 -5.36 -0.81 1.94
C ILE A 142 -4.13 -1.62 2.37
N SER A 143 -3.48 -2.32 1.44
CA SER A 143 -2.23 -3.04 1.71
C SER A 143 -1.14 -2.09 2.24
N THR A 144 -1.03 -0.88 1.67
CA THR A 144 -0.06 0.13 2.12
C THR A 144 -0.32 0.55 3.56
N VAL A 145 -1.58 0.82 3.91
CA VAL A 145 -2.01 1.20 5.26
C VAL A 145 -1.75 0.05 6.25
N ILE A 146 -2.10 -1.19 5.89
CA ILE A 146 -1.89 -2.36 6.75
C ILE A 146 -0.41 -2.61 7.00
N LEU A 147 0.46 -2.53 5.99
CA LEU A 147 1.91 -2.69 6.20
C LEU A 147 2.48 -1.58 7.08
N LYS A 148 2.05 -0.33 6.85
CA LYS A 148 2.60 0.83 7.56
C LYS A 148 2.21 0.83 9.04
N PHE A 149 0.95 0.54 9.36
CA PHE A 149 0.44 0.62 10.73
C PHE A 149 0.41 -0.72 11.45
N GLY A 150 0.38 -1.84 10.73
CA GLY A 150 0.38 -3.18 11.32
C GLY A 150 1.74 -3.59 11.89
N ARG A 151 2.84 -3.06 11.35
CA ARG A 151 4.20 -3.30 11.86
C ARG A 151 4.52 -2.35 13.00
N LYS A 152 4.86 -2.89 14.18
CA LYS A 152 5.59 -2.13 15.20
C LYS A 152 7.08 -2.25 14.94
N GLU A 153 7.76 -1.11 14.91
CA GLU A 153 9.22 -1.03 14.81
C GLU A 153 9.81 -1.08 16.22
N ASP A 154 10.90 -1.83 16.38
CA ASP A 154 11.62 -1.92 17.64
C ASP A 154 12.36 -0.59 17.88
N LEU A 155 11.87 0.18 18.85
CA LEU A 155 12.67 1.22 19.48
C LEU A 155 13.64 0.48 20.40
N GLY A 156 14.84 0.21 19.89
CA GLY A 156 15.92 -0.36 20.68
C GLY A 156 16.20 0.55 21.87
N TYR A 157 16.01 0.01 23.07
CA TYR A 157 16.77 0.40 24.24
C TYR A 157 17.80 -0.70 24.48
#